data_AF-A0A0C9Z336-F1
#
_entry.id   AF-A0A0C9Z336-F1
#
_cell.length_a   1.000
_cell.length_b   1.000
_cell.length_c   1.000
_cell.angle_alpha   90.00
_cell.angle_beta   90.00
_cell.angle_gamma   90.00
#
_symmetry.space_group_name_H-M   'P 1'
#
loop_
_entity.id
_entity.type
_entity.pdbx_description
1 polymer ?
#
loop_
_entity_poly.entity_id
_entity_poly.type
_entity_poly.pdbx_seq_one_letter_code
_entity_poly.pdbx_strand_id
1 'polypeptide(L)'
;HNSFHTRRSKLSAWNAFCWKKKKEYSNGTLRFPLFVYNSPLCFKTVVQLPGGKSALPALVRKASEEYKSLSMEEKKALIEEYARHKECKTFGLRATAKSKVNDITETLKAVENEVYLYFLRVVRTDTYLWCS
;
A
#
# COMPACT_ATOMS: atom_id res chain seq x y z
N HIS A 1 -22.25 2.44 2.03
CA HIS A 1 -21.43 1.38 2.68
C HIS A 1 -20.41 0.89 1.66
N ASN A 2 -19.23 1.52 1.60
CA ASN A 2 -18.24 1.25 0.55
C ASN A 2 -17.38 0.05 0.96
N SER A 3 -17.82 -1.14 0.54
CA SER A 3 -17.02 -2.37 0.65
C SER A 3 -15.80 -2.24 -0.26
N PHE A 4 -14.68 -1.79 0.30
CA PHE A 4 -13.38 -1.92 -0.35
C PHE A 4 -13.02 -3.40 -0.35
N HIS A 5 -13.46 -4.10 -1.40
CA HIS A 5 -12.96 -5.44 -1.68
C HIS A 5 -11.47 -5.34 -2.05
N THR A 6 -10.61 -5.41 -1.04
CA THR A 6 -9.23 -5.80 -1.25
C THR A 6 -9.26 -7.26 -1.70
N ARG A 7 -9.40 -7.51 -3.01
CA ARG A 7 -9.14 -8.83 -3.57
C ARG A 7 -7.71 -9.16 -3.17
N ARG A 8 -7.55 -10.03 -2.17
CA ARG A 8 -6.27 -10.65 -1.85
C ARG A 8 -5.87 -11.41 -3.11
N SER A 9 -5.00 -10.82 -3.92
CA SER A 9 -4.35 -11.51 -5.02
C SER A 9 -3.76 -12.79 -4.44
N LYS A 10 -4.21 -13.94 -4.95
CA LYS A 10 -3.71 -15.25 -4.51
C LYS A 10 -2.20 -15.26 -4.71
N LEU A 11 -1.46 -15.78 -3.72
CA LEU A 11 -0.04 -16.05 -3.86
C LEU A 11 0.10 -17.09 -4.97
N SER A 12 0.57 -16.66 -6.13
CA SER A 12 0.81 -17.51 -7.29
C SER A 12 2.12 -17.11 -7.93
N ALA A 13 2.82 -18.07 -8.53
CA ALA A 13 4.06 -17.83 -9.24
C ALA A 13 3.90 -16.78 -10.35
N TRP A 14 2.75 -16.77 -11.04
CA TRP A 14 2.45 -15.76 -12.05
C TRP A 14 2.34 -14.34 -11.46
N ASN A 15 1.62 -14.19 -10.33
CA ASN A 15 1.50 -12.89 -9.67
C ASN A 15 2.85 -12.38 -9.13
N ALA A 16 3.67 -13.29 -8.58
CA ALA A 16 5.01 -12.97 -8.11
C ALA A 16 5.94 -12.54 -9.26
N PHE A 17 5.89 -13.27 -10.39
CA PHE A 17 6.63 -12.95 -11.60
C PHE A 17 6.25 -11.57 -12.17
N CYS A 18 4.95 -11.30 -12.34
CA CYS A 18 4.48 -9.99 -12.80
C CYS A 18 4.90 -8.85 -11.86
N TRP A 19 4.87 -9.09 -10.53
CA TRP A 19 5.36 -8.11 -9.55
C TRP A 19 6.85 -7.81 -9.71
N LYS A 20 7.70 -8.84 -9.85
CA LYS A 20 9.14 -8.65 -10.05
C LYS A 20 9.44 -7.87 -11.32
N LYS A 21 8.79 -8.21 -12.44
CA LYS A 21 8.95 -7.50 -13.71
C LYS A 21 8.52 -6.04 -13.63
N LYS A 22 7.47 -5.73 -12.85
CA LYS A 22 7.07 -4.35 -12.57
C LYS A 22 8.15 -3.59 -11.80
N LYS A 23 8.77 -4.22 -10.79
CA LYS A 23 9.86 -3.65 -9.99
C LYS A 23 11.10 -3.36 -10.84
N GLU A 24 11.44 -4.25 -11.76
CA GLU A 24 12.54 -4.07 -12.72
C GLU A 24 12.27 -2.91 -13.70
N TYR A 25 11.02 -2.70 -14.11
CA TYR A 25 10.62 -1.55 -14.93
C TYR A 25 10.72 -0.23 -14.14
N SER A 26 10.20 -0.17 -12.91
CA SER A 26 10.28 1.05 -12.10
C SER A 26 11.71 1.46 -11.73
N ASN A 27 12.63 0.50 -11.69
CA ASN A 27 14.05 0.74 -11.38
C ASN A 27 14.88 1.07 -12.63
N GLY A 28 14.25 1.17 -13.81
CA GLY A 28 14.93 1.52 -15.07
C GLY A 28 15.72 0.38 -15.73
N THR A 29 15.65 -0.85 -15.20
CA THR A 29 16.40 -2.01 -15.71
C THR A 29 15.71 -2.69 -16.90
N LEU A 30 14.39 -2.51 -17.07
CA LEU A 30 13.65 -3.05 -18.22
C LEU A 30 12.99 -1.94 -19.05
N ARG A 31 13.21 -1.97 -20.38
CA ARG A 31 12.54 -1.09 -21.37
C ARG A 31 11.13 -1.54 -21.77
N PHE A 32 10.61 -2.66 -21.24
CA PHE A 32 9.30 -3.19 -21.65
C PHE A 32 8.23 -3.03 -20.56
N PRO A 33 7.07 -2.43 -20.87
CA PRO A 33 5.97 -2.32 -19.91
C PRO A 33 5.27 -3.67 -19.79
N LEU A 34 5.60 -4.43 -18.74
CA LEU A 34 4.83 -5.62 -18.40
C LEU A 34 3.61 -5.23 -17.56
N PHE A 35 2.43 -5.55 -18.11
CA PHE A 35 1.13 -5.24 -17.52
C PHE A 35 0.96 -5.89 -16.15
N VAL A 36 0.47 -5.08 -15.21
CA VAL A 36 -0.07 -5.54 -13.94
C VAL A 36 -1.56 -5.76 -14.14
N TYR A 37 -1.99 -7.02 -14.19
CA TYR A 37 -3.37 -7.34 -13.85
C TYR A 37 -3.46 -7.56 -12.35
N ASN A 38 -4.51 -7.01 -11.73
CA ASN A 38 -5.00 -7.18 -10.34
C ASN A 38 -5.01 -5.93 -9.43
N SER A 39 -5.44 -4.77 -9.93
CA SER A 39 -6.11 -3.76 -9.08
C SER A 39 -6.96 -2.82 -9.93
N PRO A 40 -8.26 -2.59 -9.62
CA PRO A 40 -9.08 -1.60 -10.32
C PRO A 40 -8.60 -0.16 -10.09
N LEU A 41 -7.68 0.04 -9.14
CA LEU A 41 -7.24 1.37 -8.68
C LEU A 41 -5.90 1.83 -9.24
N CYS A 42 -5.21 1.01 -10.06
CA CYS A 42 -3.95 1.42 -10.66
C CYS A 42 -3.86 0.91 -12.09
N PHE A 43 -4.30 1.74 -13.04
CA PHE A 43 -3.56 2.16 -14.24
C PHE A 43 -4.55 2.78 -15.24
N LYS A 44 -4.88 4.07 -15.04
CA LYS A 44 -4.95 4.98 -16.19
C LYS A 44 -3.52 5.38 -16.51
N THR A 45 -2.73 4.43 -17.01
CA THR A 45 -1.47 4.81 -17.64
C THR A 45 -1.67 4.46 -19.09
N VAL A 46 -2.10 5.47 -19.82
CA VAL A 46 -2.04 5.55 -21.27
C VAL A 46 -0.55 5.59 -21.62
N VAL A 47 0.15 4.46 -21.46
CA VAL A 47 1.46 4.30 -22.08
C VAL A 47 1.14 3.79 -23.48
N GLN A 48 1.30 4.68 -24.46
CA GLN A 48 1.31 4.31 -25.86
C GLN A 48 2.34 3.20 -26.05
N LEU A 49 1.85 1.97 -26.21
CA LEU A 49 2.64 0.85 -26.66
C LEU A 49 3.15 1.18 -28.08
N PRO A 50 4.45 1.02 -28.37
CA PRO A 50 4.92 1.08 -29.75
C PRO A 50 4.25 -0.08 -30.51
N GLY A 51 3.17 0.21 -31.24
CA GLY A 51 2.36 -0.78 -31.96
C GLY A 51 0.90 -0.95 -31.49
N GLY A 52 0.43 -0.26 -30.45
CA GLY A 52 -0.98 -0.30 -30.04
C GLY A 52 -1.46 -1.67 -29.50
N LYS A 53 -2.79 -1.90 -29.48
CA LYS A 53 -3.42 -3.12 -28.91
C LYS A 53 -3.00 -4.41 -29.61
N SER A 54 -2.57 -4.34 -30.87
CA SER A 54 -2.12 -5.49 -31.67
C SER A 54 -0.76 -6.04 -31.22
N ALA A 55 0.04 -5.28 -30.47
CA ALA A 55 1.30 -5.76 -29.88
C ALA A 55 1.10 -6.58 -28.60
N LEU A 56 -0.11 -6.55 -28.01
CA LEU A 56 -0.42 -7.22 -26.74
C LEU A 56 -0.20 -8.75 -26.78
N PRO A 57 -0.65 -9.50 -27.81
CA PRO A 57 -0.47 -10.94 -27.85
C PRO A 57 1.01 -11.35 -27.93
N ALA A 58 1.82 -10.59 -28.68
CA ALA A 58 3.25 -10.84 -28.82
C ALA A 58 3.99 -10.64 -27.48
N LEU A 59 3.62 -9.61 -26.72
CA LEU A 59 4.19 -9.36 -25.38
C LEU A 59 3.78 -10.42 -24.38
N VAL A 60 2.50 -10.83 -24.37
CA VAL A 60 2.02 -11.90 -23.50
C VAL A 60 2.73 -13.22 -23.82
N ARG A 61 2.94 -13.53 -25.11
CA ARG A 61 3.68 -14.72 -25.54
C ARG A 61 5.12 -14.69 -25.03
N LYS A 62 5.85 -13.60 -25.25
CA LYS A 62 7.24 -13.44 -24.78
C LYS A 62 7.36 -13.58 -23.26
N ALA A 63 6.47 -12.95 -22.50
CA ALA A 63 6.46 -13.06 -21.04
C ALA A 63 6.07 -14.46 -20.56
N SER A 64 5.18 -15.15 -21.28
CA SER A 64 4.81 -16.53 -21.00
C SER A 64 5.98 -17.49 -21.25
N GLU A 65 6.73 -17.31 -22.33
CA GLU A 65 7.94 -18.07 -22.64
C GLU A 65 9.01 -17.84 -21.58
N GLU A 66 9.27 -16.59 -21.20
CA GLU A 66 10.22 -16.24 -20.13
C GLU A 66 9.82 -16.86 -18.78
N TYR A 67 8.53 -16.84 -18.44
CA TYR A 67 8.04 -17.50 -17.24
C TYR A 67 8.15 -19.04 -17.32
N LYS A 68 7.95 -19.62 -18.50
CA LYS A 68 8.09 -21.07 -18.72
C LYS A 68 9.55 -21.50 -18.63
N SER A 69 10.50 -20.68 -19.07
CA SER A 69 11.94 -20.96 -18.96
C SER A 69 12.48 -20.90 -17.53
N LEU A 70 11.75 -20.27 -16.59
CA LEU A 70 12.16 -20.27 -15.17
C LEU A 70 12.09 -21.67 -14.57
N SER A 71 13.10 -22.02 -13.79
CA SER A 71 13.12 -23.27 -13.03
C SER A 71 12.07 -23.28 -11.92
N MET A 72 11.82 -24.46 -11.35
CA MET A 72 10.89 -24.60 -10.22
C MET A 72 11.44 -23.90 -8.96
N GLU A 73 12.75 -23.93 -8.77
CA GLU A 73 13.48 -23.28 -7.69
C GLU A 73 13.35 -21.75 -7.79
N GLU A 74 13.53 -21.19 -8.99
CA GLU A 74 13.36 -19.75 -9.24
C GLU A 74 11.92 -19.31 -9.00
N LYS A 75 10.94 -20.09 -9.48
CA LYS A 75 9.52 -19.83 -9.24
C LYS A 75 9.19 -19.84 -7.75
N LYS A 76 9.77 -20.78 -6.99
CA LYS A 76 9.59 -20.86 -5.54
C LYS A 76 10.19 -19.64 -4.83
N ALA A 77 11.42 -19.26 -5.19
CA ALA A 77 12.08 -18.08 -4.64
C ALA A 77 11.29 -16.78 -4.92
N LEU A 78 10.70 -16.66 -6.11
CA LEU A 78 9.84 -15.53 -6.47
C LEU A 78 8.58 -15.44 -5.59
N ILE A 79 7.93 -16.58 -5.34
CA ILE A 79 6.75 -16.62 -4.45
C ILE A 79 7.13 -16.17 -3.05
N GLU A 80 8.27 -16.62 -2.53
CA GLU A 80 8.75 -16.27 -1.19
C GLU A 80 9.12 -14.78 -1.07
N GLU A 81 9.84 -14.21 -2.04
CA GLU A 81 10.12 -12.77 -2.09
C GLU A 81 8.81 -11.96 -2.15
N TYR A 82 7.85 -12.39 -2.97
CA TYR A 82 6.57 -11.73 -3.11
C TYR A 82 5.72 -11.84 -1.83
N ALA A 83 5.77 -12.97 -1.12
CA ALA A 83 5.13 -13.17 0.17
C ALA A 83 5.67 -12.19 1.21
N ARG A 84 7.00 -12.14 1.37
CA ARG A 84 7.67 -11.19 2.28
C ARG A 84 7.32 -9.76 1.95
N HIS A 85 7.35 -9.36 0.67
CA HIS A 85 6.96 -8.00 0.28
C HIS A 85 5.50 -7.68 0.68
N LYS A 86 4.57 -8.63 0.49
CA LYS A 86 3.16 -8.44 0.85
C LYS A 86 2.98 -8.30 2.36
N GLU A 87 3.71 -9.09 3.14
CA GLU A 87 3.74 -9.00 4.60
C GLU A 87 4.32 -7.67 5.07
N CYS A 88 5.50 -7.28 4.59
CA CYS A 88 6.12 -5.99 4.90
C CYS A 88 5.23 -4.81 4.55
N LYS A 89 4.57 -4.83 3.38
CA LYS A 89 3.63 -3.77 2.98
C LYS A 89 2.42 -3.71 3.90
N THR A 90 1.91 -4.86 4.33
CA THR A 90 0.78 -4.93 5.27
C THR A 90 1.21 -4.44 6.66
N PHE A 91 2.41 -4.78 7.10
CA PHE A 91 2.98 -4.32 8.36
C PHE A 91 3.18 -2.80 8.35
N GLY A 92 3.76 -2.23 7.29
CA GLY A 92 3.96 -0.79 7.16
C GLY A 92 2.64 -0.01 7.24
N LEU A 93 1.61 -0.45 6.52
CA LEU A 93 0.27 0.17 6.59
C LEU A 93 -0.31 0.11 8.00
N ARG A 94 -0.17 -1.03 8.68
CA ARG A 94 -0.65 -1.21 10.06
C ARG A 94 0.13 -0.34 11.05
N ALA A 95 1.44 -0.26 10.91
CA ALA A 95 2.30 0.56 11.75
C ALA A 95 1.95 2.06 11.60
N THR A 96 1.78 2.54 10.37
CA THR A 96 1.36 3.93 10.13
C THR A 96 -0.03 4.23 10.66
N ALA A 97 -1.00 3.31 10.47
CA ALA A 97 -2.33 3.48 11.03
C ALA A 97 -2.29 3.53 12.57
N LYS A 98 -1.51 2.65 13.20
CA LYS A 98 -1.30 2.65 14.65
C LYS A 98 -0.66 3.95 15.14
N SER A 99 0.36 4.46 14.42
CA SER A 99 0.98 5.75 14.71
C SER A 99 -0.05 6.88 14.69
N LYS A 100 -0.86 6.96 13.63
CA LYS A 100 -1.90 8.00 13.51
C LYS A 100 -2.93 7.93 14.64
N VAL A 101 -3.35 6.72 15.05
CA VAL A 101 -4.25 6.56 16.20
C VAL A 101 -3.58 7.03 17.49
N ASN A 102 -2.29 6.74 17.66
CA ASN A 102 -1.53 7.19 18.82
C ASN A 102 -1.44 8.72 18.87
N ASP A 103 -1.08 9.36 17.75
CA ASP A 103 -0.99 10.81 17.65
C ASP A 103 -2.34 11.49 17.98
N ILE A 104 -3.46 10.95 17.48
CA ILE A 104 -4.82 11.43 17.81
C ILE A 104 -5.13 11.24 19.30
N THR A 105 -4.74 10.10 19.87
CA THR A 105 -5.01 9.80 21.29
C THR A 105 -4.23 10.74 22.21
N GLU A 106 -2.97 11.02 21.89
CA GLU A 106 -2.13 11.93 22.67
C GLU A 106 -2.62 13.37 22.56
N THR A 107 -2.98 13.82 21.36
CA THR A 107 -3.55 15.17 21.17
C THR A 107 -4.88 15.34 21.89
N LEU A 108 -5.77 14.33 21.87
CA LEU A 108 -7.03 14.37 22.61
C LEU A 108 -6.80 14.49 24.12
N LYS A 109 -5.90 13.68 24.69
CA LYS A 109 -5.54 13.76 26.12
C LYS A 109 -5.00 15.13 26.51
N ALA A 110 -4.17 15.73 25.66
CA ALA A 110 -3.64 17.07 25.92
C ALA A 110 -4.76 18.13 25.95
N VAL A 111 -5.70 18.06 25.00
CA VAL A 111 -6.85 18.97 24.96
C VAL A 111 -7.75 18.79 26.18
N GLU A 112 -8.05 17.55 26.57
CA GLU A 112 -8.84 17.25 27.78
C GLU A 112 -8.20 17.85 29.04
N ASN A 113 -6.88 17.73 29.17
CA ASN A 113 -6.13 18.31 30.29
C ASN A 113 -6.21 19.85 30.30
N GLU A 114 -6.06 20.51 29.15
CA GLU A 114 -6.18 21.96 29.04
C GLU A 114 -7.59 22.45 29.39
N VAL A 115 -8.64 21.76 28.91
CA VAL A 115 -10.04 22.08 29.25
C VAL A 115 -10.30 21.91 30.74
N TYR A 116 -9.77 20.84 31.33
CA TYR A 116 -9.87 20.61 32.78
C TYR A 116 -9.19 21.71 33.59
N LEU A 117 -7.98 22.12 33.19
CA LEU A 117 -7.27 23.23 33.81
C LEU A 117 -8.01 24.56 33.67
N TYR A 118 -8.59 24.84 32.49
CA TYR A 118 -9.42 26.01 32.27
C TYR A 118 -10.64 26.03 33.20
N PHE A 119 -11.36 24.90 33.31
CA PHE A 119 -12.52 24.78 34.18
C PHE A 119 -12.17 25.03 35.65
N LEU A 120 -11.07 24.44 36.13
CA LEU A 120 -10.57 24.69 37.48
C LEU A 120 -10.20 26.17 37.70
N ARG A 121 -9.64 26.84 36.69
CA ARG A 121 -9.28 28.25 36.77
C ARG A 121 -10.50 29.15 36.92
N VAL A 122 -11.53 28.92 36.08
CA VAL A 122 -12.78 29.70 36.10
C VAL A 122 -13.50 29.54 37.45
N VAL A 123 -13.71 28.30 37.90
CA VAL A 123 -14.38 28.04 39.18
C VAL A 123 -13.61 28.68 40.35
N ARG A 124 -12.28 28.61 40.32
CA ARG A 124 -11.44 29.20 41.36
C ARG A 124 -11.50 30.74 41.35
N THR A 125 -11.50 31.39 40.19
CA THR A 125 -11.64 32.85 40.12
C THR A 125 -13.02 33.32 40.58
N ASP A 126 -14.08 32.58 40.26
CA ASP A 126 -15.45 32.91 40.68
C ASP A 126 -15.63 32.81 42.20
N THR A 127 -14.96 31.85 42.86
CA THR A 127 -14.99 31.76 44.34
C THR A 127 -14.32 32.94 45.05
N TYR A 128 -13.29 33.56 44.45
CA TYR A 128 -12.64 34.74 45.05
C TYR A 128 -13.44 36.03 44.83
N LEU A 129 -14.17 36.14 43.72
CA LEU A 129 -15.07 37.26 43.42
C LEU A 129 -16.33 37.27 44.28
N TRP A 130 -16.78 36.11 44.76
CA TRP A 130 -17.93 35.99 45.67
C TRP A 130 -17.59 36.21 47.15
N CYS A 131 -16.31 36.19 47.52
CA CYS A 131 -15.84 36.39 48.90
C CYS A 131 -15.23 37.79 49.15
N SER A 132 -15.25 38.70 48.17
CA SER A 132 -14.88 40.12 48.31
C SER A 132 -16.12 41.00 48.31
#